data_AF-E3HCF7-F1
#
_entry.id   AF-E3HCF7-F1
#
_cell.length_a   1.000
_cell.length_b   1.000
_cell.length_c   1.000
_cell.angle_alpha   90.00
_cell.angle_beta   90.00
_cell.angle_gamma   90.00
#
_symmetry.space_group_name_H-M   'P 1'
#
loop_
_entity.id
_entity.type
_entity.pdbx_description
1 polymer ?
#
loop_
_entity_poly.entity_id
_entity_poly.type
_entity_poly.pdbx_seq_one_letter_code
_entity_poly.pdbx_strand_id
1 'polypeptide(L)'
;MAKGLDRDRERKSKVLFFGKDLARRSKSSCELCEAKNESLKIYEVPPINEEPQFEQCMFICEQCSKILDNLNKAGENDLRFLNSAVWSEVPIVKAVAIYALRKIKDKYTWAEETLETVYIEEEVESLLEKIEI
;
A
#
# COMPACT_ATOMS: atom_id res chain seq x y z
N MET A 1 -25.59 9.52 -20.55
CA MET A 1 -24.30 8.87 -20.19
C MET A 1 -23.33 9.81 -19.43
N ALA A 2 -23.81 10.86 -18.72
CA ALA A 2 -22.97 11.82 -17.99
C ALA A 2 -22.63 11.41 -16.54
N LYS A 3 -23.54 10.69 -15.86
CA LYS A 3 -23.45 10.33 -14.43
C LYS A 3 -22.21 9.52 -14.03
N GLY A 4 -21.53 8.85 -14.97
CA GLY A 4 -20.28 8.12 -14.70
C GLY A 4 -19.07 9.06 -14.61
N LEU A 5 -18.98 10.04 -15.51
CA LEU A 5 -17.88 10.99 -15.58
C LEU A 5 -17.84 11.92 -14.36
N ASP A 6 -19.02 12.34 -13.88
CA ASP A 6 -19.13 13.23 -12.72
C ASP A 6 -18.66 12.55 -11.43
N ARG A 7 -19.00 11.26 -11.25
CA ARG A 7 -18.57 10.46 -10.08
C ARG A 7 -17.07 10.22 -10.06
N ASP A 8 -16.46 9.90 -11.20
CA ASP A 8 -15.00 9.72 -11.31
C ASP A 8 -14.26 11.04 -11.00
N ARG A 9 -14.76 12.18 -11.48
CA ARG A 9 -14.19 13.50 -11.18
C ARG A 9 -14.29 13.84 -9.69
N GLU A 10 -15.45 13.60 -9.08
CA GLU A 10 -15.66 13.83 -7.66
C GLU A 10 -14.73 12.97 -6.81
N ARG A 11 -14.62 11.67 -7.13
CA ARG A 11 -13.69 10.76 -6.45
C ARG A 11 -12.25 11.28 -6.53
N LYS A 12 -11.78 11.60 -7.73
CA LYS A 12 -10.42 12.14 -7.93
C LYS A 12 -10.19 13.38 -7.09
N SER A 13 -11.16 14.29 -7.01
CA SER A 13 -11.06 15.47 -6.16
C SER A 13 -10.93 15.13 -4.68
N LYS A 14 -11.70 14.16 -4.17
CA LYS A 14 -11.63 13.68 -2.78
C LYS A 14 -10.29 13.01 -2.48
N VAL A 15 -9.83 12.12 -3.36
CA VAL A 15 -8.53 11.46 -3.21
C VAL A 15 -7.40 12.49 -3.22
N LEU A 16 -7.42 13.44 -4.15
CA LEU A 16 -6.42 14.51 -4.22
C LEU A 16 -6.39 15.39 -2.96
N PHE A 17 -7.51 15.54 -2.25
CA PHE A 17 -7.56 16.28 -0.99
C PHE A 17 -6.64 15.66 0.09
N PHE A 18 -6.46 14.34 0.08
CA PHE A 18 -5.56 13.64 1.00
C PHE A 18 -4.07 13.88 0.73
N GLY A 19 -3.71 14.36 -0.46
CA GLY A 19 -2.31 14.40 -0.91
C GLY A 19 -1.38 15.20 0.00
N LYS A 20 -1.84 16.30 0.61
CA LYS A 20 -1.02 17.10 1.52
C LYS A 20 -0.69 16.36 2.81
N ASP A 21 -1.68 15.70 3.41
CA ASP A 21 -1.49 15.00 4.68
C ASP A 21 -0.76 13.68 4.47
N LEU A 22 -0.99 13.00 3.35
CA LEU A 22 -0.21 11.83 2.92
C LEU A 22 1.26 12.19 2.69
N ALA A 23 1.56 13.29 1.99
CA ALA A 23 2.94 13.75 1.81
C ALA A 23 3.60 14.13 3.15
N ARG A 24 2.85 14.69 4.11
CA ARG A 24 3.36 14.97 5.45
C ARG A 24 3.65 13.68 6.22
N ARG A 25 2.72 12.72 6.21
CA ARG A 25 2.85 11.40 6.87
C ARG A 25 4.08 10.66 6.35
N SER A 26 4.26 10.64 5.03
CA SER A 26 5.36 9.94 4.38
C SER A 26 6.68 10.73 4.33
N LYS A 27 6.70 11.97 4.85
CA LYS A 27 7.84 12.90 4.75
C LYS A 27 8.34 13.08 3.31
N SER A 28 7.42 13.11 2.35
CA SER A 28 7.70 13.18 0.91
C SER A 28 8.58 12.03 0.38
N SER A 29 8.50 10.85 1.01
CA SER A 29 9.06 9.58 0.50
C SER A 29 7.97 8.56 0.20
N CYS A 30 8.32 7.53 -0.57
CA CYS A 30 7.46 6.36 -0.78
C CYS A 30 7.24 5.65 0.56
N GLU A 31 5.99 5.38 0.93
CA GLU A 31 5.68 4.72 2.20
C GLU A 31 6.07 3.23 2.24
N LEU A 32 6.39 2.62 1.10
CA LEU A 32 6.81 1.21 1.03
C LEU A 32 8.32 1.04 0.95
N CYS A 33 8.96 1.70 -0.03
CA CYS A 33 10.40 1.54 -0.26
C CYS A 33 11.25 2.70 0.28
N GLU A 34 10.65 3.71 0.91
CA GLU A 34 11.32 4.90 1.45
C GLU A 34 12.09 5.76 0.42
N ALA A 35 11.93 5.46 -0.87
CA ALA A 35 12.57 6.20 -1.94
C ALA A 35 12.17 7.69 -1.89
N LYS A 36 13.18 8.54 -2.12
CA LYS A 36 13.08 10.01 -2.15
C LYS A 36 13.35 10.51 -3.56
N ASN A 37 12.88 11.72 -3.86
CA ASN A 37 13.07 12.39 -5.16
C ASN A 37 12.41 11.65 -6.34
N GLU A 38 11.36 10.88 -6.08
CA GLU A 38 10.56 10.21 -7.10
C GLU A 38 9.17 10.81 -7.19
N SER A 39 8.48 10.57 -8.31
CA SER A 39 7.06 10.90 -8.45
C SER A 39 6.24 9.95 -7.59
N LEU A 40 5.57 10.51 -6.59
CA LEU A 40 4.70 9.79 -5.68
C LEU A 40 3.23 10.02 -6.05
N LYS A 41 2.43 8.97 -5.92
CA LYS A 41 0.99 9.01 -6.17
C LYS A 41 0.23 8.44 -4.98
N ILE A 42 -1.01 8.87 -4.86
CA ILE A 42 -1.95 8.30 -3.90
C ILE A 42 -2.41 6.96 -4.46
N TYR A 43 -2.15 5.90 -3.71
CA TYR A 43 -2.60 4.55 -3.98
C TYR A 43 -3.71 4.20 -3.02
N GLU A 44 -4.91 4.03 -3.54
CA GLU A 44 -6.05 3.52 -2.80
C GLU A 44 -5.90 1.99 -2.71
N VAL A 45 -5.81 1.47 -1.49
CA VAL A 45 -5.67 0.03 -1.28
C VAL A 45 -7.02 -0.64 -1.57
N PRO A 46 -7.10 -1.63 -2.48
CA PRO A 46 -8.37 -2.26 -2.77
C PRO A 46 -8.83 -3.17 -1.61
N PRO A 47 -10.15 -3.43 -1.49
CA PRO A 47 -11.22 -3.02 -2.39
C PRO A 47 -11.51 -1.52 -2.32
N ILE A 48 -11.79 -0.92 -3.49
CA ILE A 48 -12.06 0.51 -3.63
C ILE A 48 -13.47 0.81 -3.11
N ASN A 49 -13.54 1.37 -1.89
CA ASN A 49 -14.81 1.79 -1.28
C ASN A 49 -15.54 2.85 -2.11
N GLU A 50 -16.86 2.93 -1.96
CA GLU A 50 -17.68 3.95 -2.64
C GLU A 50 -17.16 5.36 -2.35
N GLU A 51 -16.82 5.63 -1.09
CA GLU A 51 -16.17 6.86 -0.65
C GLU A 51 -14.68 6.61 -0.34
N PRO A 52 -13.75 7.45 -0.85
CA PRO A 52 -12.33 7.36 -0.50
C PRO A 52 -12.09 7.55 0.99
N GLN A 53 -11.23 6.70 1.57
CA GLN A 53 -10.84 6.76 2.97
C GLN A 53 -9.34 7.06 3.08
N PHE A 54 -8.98 8.05 3.89
CA PHE A 54 -7.60 8.47 4.08
C PHE A 54 -6.74 7.33 4.66
N GLU A 55 -7.31 6.59 5.60
CA GLU A 55 -6.67 5.49 6.31
C GLU A 55 -6.40 4.28 5.40
N GLN A 56 -7.05 4.19 4.25
CA GLN A 56 -6.81 3.16 3.23
C GLN A 56 -6.02 3.67 2.02
N CYS A 57 -5.48 4.87 2.12
CA CYS A 57 -4.61 5.45 1.10
C CYS A 57 -3.15 5.39 1.53
N MET A 58 -2.26 5.17 0.56
CA MET A 58 -0.81 5.27 0.73
C MET A 58 -0.21 6.27 -0.27
N PHE A 59 0.96 6.82 0.04
CA PHE A 59 1.75 7.65 -0.86
C PHE A 59 2.98 6.90 -1.35
N ILE A 60 2.91 6.37 -2.57
CA ILE A 60 3.91 5.42 -3.07
C ILE A 60 4.43 5.81 -4.45
N CYS A 61 5.64 5.35 -4.77
CA CYS A 61 6.22 5.54 -6.09
C CYS A 61 5.55 4.61 -7.13
N GLU A 62 5.74 4.94 -8.40
CA GLU A 62 5.16 4.17 -9.51
C GLU A 62 5.62 2.71 -9.52
N GLN A 63 6.89 2.45 -9.17
CA GLN A 63 7.42 1.09 -9.12
C GLN A 63 6.72 0.23 -8.06
N CYS A 64 6.57 0.76 -6.84
CA CYS A 64 5.88 0.02 -5.77
C CYS A 64 4.43 -0.29 -6.14
N SER A 65 3.72 0.67 -6.74
CA SER A 65 2.35 0.43 -7.22
C SER A 65 2.30 -0.70 -8.25
N LYS A 66 3.19 -0.69 -9.25
CA LYS A 66 3.23 -1.76 -10.27
C LYS A 66 3.56 -3.13 -9.68
N ILE A 67 4.42 -3.16 -8.67
CA ILE A 67 4.79 -4.39 -7.95
C ILE A 67 3.59 -4.93 -7.18
N LEU A 68 2.85 -4.07 -6.45
CA LEU A 68 1.64 -4.49 -5.74
C LEU A 68 0.60 -5.06 -6.71
N ASP A 69 0.35 -4.40 -7.83
CA ASP A 69 -0.59 -4.87 -8.86
C ASP A 69 -0.17 -6.22 -9.49
N ASN A 70 1.10 -6.65 -9.33
CA ASN A 70 1.67 -7.83 -9.98
C ASN A 70 2.65 -8.62 -9.09
N LEU A 71 2.34 -8.81 -7.81
CA LEU A 71 3.25 -9.42 -6.82
C LEU A 71 3.89 -10.74 -7.29
N ASN A 72 3.12 -11.63 -7.91
CA ASN A 72 3.60 -12.93 -8.36
C ASN A 72 4.69 -12.86 -9.45
N LYS A 73 4.69 -11.79 -10.25
CA LYS A 73 5.63 -11.56 -11.36
C LYS A 73 6.88 -10.78 -10.93
N ALA A 74 6.84 -10.11 -9.79
CA ALA A 74 7.99 -9.35 -9.30
C ALA A 74 9.17 -10.27 -8.97
N GLY A 75 10.38 -9.75 -9.19
CA GLY A 75 11.62 -10.42 -8.81
C GLY A 75 11.87 -10.34 -7.31
N GLU A 76 12.71 -11.23 -6.80
CA GLU A 76 13.02 -11.29 -5.37
C GLU A 76 13.62 -9.96 -4.85
N ASN A 77 14.57 -9.39 -5.60
CA ASN A 77 15.23 -8.14 -5.22
C ASN A 77 14.25 -6.95 -5.19
N ASP A 78 13.27 -6.94 -6.08
CA ASP A 78 12.26 -5.87 -6.13
C ASP A 78 11.32 -5.92 -4.93
N LEU A 79 11.19 -7.08 -4.28
CA LEU A 79 10.29 -7.29 -3.14
C LEU A 79 11.00 -7.09 -1.78
N ARG A 80 12.32 -6.93 -1.76
CA ARG A 80 13.09 -6.79 -0.50
C ARG A 80 12.68 -5.60 0.36
N PHE A 81 12.06 -4.57 -0.21
CA PHE A 81 11.54 -3.45 0.57
C PHE A 81 10.44 -3.90 1.57
N LEU A 82 9.78 -5.04 1.34
CA LEU A 82 8.77 -5.56 2.26
C LEU A 82 9.36 -5.88 3.64
N ASN A 83 10.66 -6.20 3.72
CA ASN A 83 11.37 -6.43 4.99
C ASN A 83 11.38 -5.21 5.91
N SER A 84 11.42 -3.99 5.35
CA SER A 84 11.34 -2.76 6.12
C SER A 84 9.90 -2.28 6.25
N ALA A 85 9.10 -2.36 5.18
CA ALA A 85 7.72 -1.89 5.15
C ALA A 85 6.82 -2.58 6.19
N VAL A 86 7.10 -3.84 6.53
CA VAL A 86 6.35 -4.61 7.53
C VAL A 86 6.47 -4.06 8.96
N TRP A 87 7.46 -3.21 9.21
CA TRP A 87 7.68 -2.53 10.49
C TRP A 87 7.19 -1.08 10.50
N SER A 88 6.46 -0.68 9.45
CA SER A 88 5.90 0.67 9.38
C SER A 88 4.94 0.93 10.55
N GLU A 89 5.05 2.12 11.14
CA GLU A 89 4.10 2.62 12.14
C GLU A 89 2.75 3.03 11.52
N VAL A 90 2.66 3.09 10.19
CA VAL A 90 1.42 3.39 9.47
C VAL A 90 0.64 2.09 9.26
N PRO A 91 -0.54 1.90 9.89
CA PRO A 91 -1.23 0.62 9.91
C PRO A 91 -1.52 0.04 8.52
N ILE A 92 -1.97 0.88 7.57
CA ILE A 92 -2.26 0.44 6.20
C ILE A 92 -1.01 -0.01 5.44
N VAL A 93 0.14 0.65 5.65
CA VAL A 93 1.40 0.28 5.02
C VAL A 93 1.85 -1.08 5.53
N LYS A 94 1.81 -1.28 6.86
CA LYS A 94 2.13 -2.55 7.51
C LYS A 94 1.19 -3.67 7.05
N ALA A 95 -0.12 -3.41 6.98
CA ALA A 95 -1.11 -4.37 6.48
C ALA A 95 -0.81 -4.79 5.03
N VAL A 96 -0.54 -3.83 4.14
CA VAL A 96 -0.18 -4.13 2.74
C VAL A 96 1.12 -4.92 2.65
N ALA A 97 2.14 -4.58 3.45
CA ALA A 97 3.39 -5.32 3.47
C ALA A 97 3.19 -6.78 3.93
N ILE A 98 2.43 -7.00 5.01
CA ILE A 98 2.09 -8.35 5.50
C ILE A 98 1.29 -9.11 4.45
N TYR A 99 0.30 -8.48 3.82
CA TYR A 99 -0.50 -9.09 2.75
C TYR A 99 0.40 -9.56 1.61
N ALA A 100 1.28 -8.69 1.13
CA ALA A 100 2.22 -9.00 0.06
C ALA A 100 3.17 -10.13 0.44
N LEU A 101 3.74 -10.12 1.65
CA LEU A 101 4.58 -11.20 2.17
C LEU A 101 3.82 -12.53 2.21
N ARG A 102 2.56 -12.54 2.68
CA ARG A 102 1.71 -13.75 2.71
C ARG A 102 1.45 -14.31 1.31
N LYS A 103 1.41 -13.47 0.27
CA LYS A 103 1.23 -13.92 -1.12
C LYS A 103 2.49 -14.55 -1.71
N ILE A 104 3.66 -14.12 -1.28
CA ILE A 104 4.94 -14.56 -1.88
C ILE A 104 5.70 -15.58 -1.01
N LYS A 105 5.26 -15.85 0.23
CA LYS A 105 5.96 -16.73 1.18
C LYS A 105 6.28 -18.12 0.61
N ASP A 106 5.38 -18.69 -0.20
CA ASP A 106 5.59 -20.01 -0.81
C ASP A 106 6.64 -19.97 -1.94
N LYS A 107 6.95 -18.78 -2.47
CA LYS A 107 7.94 -18.55 -3.53
C LYS A 107 9.32 -18.21 -2.94
N TYR A 108 9.37 -17.52 -1.80
CA TYR A 108 10.59 -17.02 -1.20
C TYR A 108 10.64 -17.27 0.31
N THR A 109 11.57 -18.10 0.77
CA THR A 109 11.72 -18.47 2.20
C THR A 109 11.89 -17.25 3.12
N TRP A 110 12.65 -16.22 2.70
CA TRP A 110 12.85 -15.02 3.51
C TRP A 110 11.54 -14.28 3.85
N ALA A 111 10.51 -14.40 2.98
CA ALA A 111 9.22 -13.77 3.23
C ALA A 111 8.45 -14.50 4.34
N GLU A 112 8.57 -15.83 4.41
CA GLU A 112 8.04 -16.62 5.53
C GLU A 112 8.78 -16.29 6.83
N GLU A 113 10.12 -16.30 6.81
CA GLU A 113 10.94 -15.96 7.98
C GLU A 113 10.64 -14.55 8.51
N THR A 114 10.40 -13.59 7.61
CA THR A 114 10.02 -12.22 7.99
C THR A 114 8.67 -12.22 8.69
N LEU A 115 7.66 -12.92 8.15
CA LEU A 115 6.32 -12.99 8.75
C LEU A 115 6.32 -13.59 10.15
N GLU A 116 7.19 -14.56 10.43
CA GLU A 116 7.29 -15.18 11.76
C GLU A 116 7.72 -14.19 12.86
N THR A 117 8.44 -13.14 12.48
CA THR A 117 8.92 -12.11 13.43
C THR A 117 7.90 -11.00 13.69
N VAL A 118 6.90 -10.86 12.82
CA VAL A 118 6.02 -9.69 12.81
C VAL A 118 4.90 -9.83 13.82
N TYR A 119 4.81 -8.87 14.74
CA TYR A 119 3.66 -8.72 15.60
C TYR A 119 2.53 -7.98 14.87
N ILE A 120 1.35 -8.60 14.81
CA ILE A 120 0.16 -8.05 14.15
C ILE A 120 -0.76 -7.48 15.24
N GLU A 121 -0.97 -6.17 15.18
CA GLU A 121 -1.89 -5.46 16.08
C GLU A 121 -3.33 -5.58 15.57
N GLU A 122 -4.31 -5.43 16.48
CA GLU A 122 -5.74 -5.55 16.16
C GLU A 122 -6.17 -4.64 15.00
N GLU A 123 -5.66 -3.40 14.97
CA GLU A 123 -5.95 -2.46 13.86
C GLU A 123 -5.44 -3.01 12.52
N VAL A 124 -4.24 -3.57 12.48
CA VAL A 124 -3.63 -4.16 11.27
C VAL A 124 -4.37 -5.44 10.86
N GLU A 125 -4.76 -6.27 11.82
CA GLU A 125 -5.56 -7.47 11.57
C GLU A 125 -6.90 -7.12 10.93
N SER A 126 -7.59 -6.11 11.46
CA SER A 126 -8.87 -5.63 10.92
C SER A 126 -8.76 -5.08 9.48
N LEU A 127 -7.58 -4.61 9.08
CA LEU A 127 -7.29 -4.18 7.71
C LEU A 127 -7.00 -5.38 6.81
N LEU A 128 -6.22 -6.36 7.28
CA LEU A 128 -5.87 -7.57 6.54
C LEU A 128 -7.10 -8.40 6.12
N GLU A 129 -8.15 -8.39 6.93
CA GLU A 129 -9.42 -9.06 6.61
C GLU A 129 -10.19 -8.40 5.46
N LYS A 130 -9.90 -7.12 5.17
CA LYS A 130 -10.65 -6.30 4.21
C LYS A 130 -9.90 -6.12 2.90
N ILE A 131 -8.57 -6.11 2.93
CA ILE A 131 -7.72 -5.76 1.79
C ILE A 131 -7.65 -6.89 0.76
N GLU A 132 -7.71 -6.52 -0.52
CA GLU A 132 -7.55 -7.41 -1.66
C GLU A 132 -6.64 -6.77 -2.71
N ILE A 133 -5.36 -7.14 -2.71
CA ILE A 133 -4.36 -6.65 -3.69
C ILE A 133 -4.06 -7.74 -4.73
#